data_AF-A0AAW2K1Y1-F1
#
_entry.id   AF-A0AAW2K1Y1-F1
#
_cell.length_a   1.000
_cell.length_b   1.000
_cell.length_c   1.000
_cell.angle_alpha   90.00
_cell.angle_beta   90.00
_cell.angle_gamma   90.00
#
_symmetry.space_group_name_H-M   'P 1'
#
loop_
_entity.id
_entity.type
_entity.pdbx_description
1 polymer ?
#
loop_
_entity_poly.entity_id
_entity_poly.type
_entity_poly.pdbx_seq_one_letter_code
_entity_poly.pdbx_strand_id
1 'polypeptide(L)'
;MINLKDSENNPLLSIEEIKAQIIEIMLAAVDNPSNAVEWALAEMIYQPDILYQACKELDEVVGKDRLVDESDLSKLNYVKACVKEAIRLYPTRPLNLPHMSTKDIIVGGYFIPKDSEVKLVDHELCMMSFSAGRRVCPGVVLGSTMTTILLARLIQGFRWIIAPNGLHKVNLAESEDLLMAKPLIAQAVPRLEPRVYHKLM
;
A
#
# COMPACT_ATOMS: atom_id res chain seq x y z
N MET A 1 -2.35 -13.77 -20.83
CA MET A 1 -3.73 -13.43 -20.41
C MET A 1 -4.55 -12.90 -21.58
N ILE A 2 -4.08 -11.85 -22.28
CA ILE A 2 -4.81 -11.17 -23.37
C ILE A 2 -5.05 -12.06 -24.61
N ASN A 3 -4.16 -13.04 -24.87
CA ASN A 3 -4.28 -13.99 -25.98
C ASN A 3 -4.75 -15.39 -25.53
N LEU A 4 -5.26 -15.53 -24.30
CA LEU A 4 -5.78 -16.82 -23.85
C LEU A 4 -7.04 -17.17 -24.64
N LYS A 5 -7.16 -18.43 -25.01
CA LYS A 5 -8.29 -18.94 -25.78
C LYS A 5 -8.94 -20.14 -25.08
N ASP A 6 -10.23 -20.31 -25.31
CA ASP A 6 -10.97 -21.50 -24.86
C ASP A 6 -10.63 -22.74 -25.70
N SER A 7 -11.27 -23.87 -25.38
CA SER A 7 -11.15 -25.12 -26.14
C SER A 7 -11.63 -25.02 -27.59
N GLU A 8 -12.39 -23.99 -27.92
CA GLU A 8 -12.92 -23.71 -29.26
C GLU A 8 -12.09 -22.64 -30.00
N ASN A 9 -10.95 -22.24 -29.44
CA ASN A 9 -10.02 -21.24 -29.99
C ASN A 9 -10.58 -19.81 -30.05
N ASN A 10 -11.66 -19.52 -29.30
CA ASN A 10 -12.17 -18.17 -29.10
C ASN A 10 -11.37 -17.45 -28.01
N PRO A 11 -11.17 -16.12 -28.11
CA PRO A 11 -10.56 -15.35 -27.02
C PRO A 11 -11.35 -15.48 -25.72
N LEU A 12 -10.68 -15.71 -24.59
CA LEU A 12 -11.31 -15.77 -23.27
C LEU A 12 -11.80 -14.40 -22.77
N LEU A 13 -11.32 -13.31 -23.36
CA LEU A 13 -11.68 -11.95 -23.01
C LEU A 13 -11.99 -11.17 -24.28
N SER A 14 -13.11 -10.44 -24.25
CA SER A 14 -13.47 -9.42 -25.22
C SER A 14 -12.59 -8.18 -25.11
N ILE A 15 -12.61 -7.33 -26.13
CA ILE A 15 -11.87 -6.06 -26.12
C ILE A 15 -12.40 -5.13 -25.01
N GLU A 16 -13.70 -5.16 -24.77
CA GLU A 16 -14.38 -4.42 -23.73
C GLU A 16 -13.92 -4.84 -22.34
N GLU A 17 -13.85 -6.16 -22.08
CA GLU A 17 -13.32 -6.70 -20.82
C GLU A 17 -11.84 -6.38 -20.61
N ILE A 18 -11.03 -6.43 -21.68
CA ILE A 18 -9.62 -6.03 -21.61
C ILE A 18 -9.49 -4.56 -21.21
N LYS A 19 -10.26 -3.67 -21.85
CA LYS A 19 -10.26 -2.23 -21.53
C LYS A 19 -10.69 -1.99 -20.09
N ALA A 20 -11.76 -2.63 -19.63
CA ALA A 20 -12.23 -2.52 -18.26
C ALA A 20 -11.17 -3.00 -17.26
N GLN A 21 -10.54 -4.16 -17.52
CA GLN A 21 -9.52 -4.72 -16.64
C GLN A 21 -8.27 -3.84 -16.54
N ILE A 22 -7.88 -3.18 -17.63
CA ILE A 22 -6.77 -2.22 -17.64
C ILE A 22 -7.07 -1.04 -16.72
N ILE A 23 -8.28 -0.48 -16.81
CA ILE A 23 -8.71 0.65 -15.97
C ILE A 23 -8.69 0.25 -14.48
N GLU A 24 -9.25 -0.91 -14.14
CA GLU A 24 -9.25 -1.44 -12.77
C GLU A 24 -7.83 -1.61 -12.21
N ILE A 25 -6.91 -2.17 -13.01
CA ILE A 25 -5.51 -2.35 -12.60
C ILE A 25 -4.84 -1.00 -12.39
N MET A 26 -5.04 -0.03 -13.29
CA MET A 26 -4.43 1.30 -13.17
C MET A 26 -4.87 2.02 -11.90
N LEU A 27 -6.18 2.03 -11.62
CA LEU A 27 -6.72 2.66 -10.40
C LEU A 27 -6.17 1.97 -9.15
N ALA A 28 -6.27 0.64 -9.08
CA ALA A 28 -5.83 -0.12 -7.91
C ALA A 28 -4.31 -0.03 -7.65
N ALA A 29 -3.50 0.09 -8.72
CA ALA A 29 -2.04 0.16 -8.61
C ALA A 29 -1.51 1.54 -8.20
N VAL A 30 -2.30 2.61 -8.39
CA VAL A 30 -1.90 3.98 -8.05
C VAL A 30 -2.42 4.36 -6.66
N ASP A 31 -3.71 4.17 -6.41
CA ASP A 31 -4.37 4.71 -5.22
C ASP A 31 -3.89 3.98 -3.95
N ASN A 32 -3.82 2.65 -3.98
CA ASN A 32 -3.48 1.88 -2.77
C ASN A 32 -2.04 2.13 -2.30
N PRO A 33 -1.00 2.05 -3.16
CA PRO A 33 0.36 2.33 -2.72
C PRO A 33 0.55 3.78 -2.25
N SER A 34 -0.06 4.74 -2.94
CA SER A 34 0.05 6.17 -2.59
C SER A 34 -0.54 6.46 -1.21
N ASN A 35 -1.74 5.95 -0.92
CA ASN A 35 -2.36 6.08 0.40
C ASN A 35 -1.53 5.41 1.50
N ALA A 36 -1.02 4.20 1.26
CA ALA A 36 -0.20 3.50 2.23
C ALA A 36 1.10 4.26 2.54
N VAL A 37 1.73 4.87 1.53
CA VAL A 37 2.92 5.72 1.70
C VAL A 37 2.57 7.00 2.46
N GLU A 38 1.45 7.66 2.13
CA GLU A 38 1.03 8.89 2.80
C GLU A 38 0.79 8.64 4.30
N TRP A 39 0.01 7.61 4.65
CA TRP A 39 -0.24 7.23 6.04
C TRP A 39 1.05 6.84 6.79
N ALA A 40 1.91 6.02 6.17
CA ALA A 40 3.16 5.61 6.79
C ALA A 40 4.09 6.81 7.04
N LEU A 41 4.19 7.73 6.07
CA LEU A 41 5.00 8.93 6.20
C LEU A 41 4.41 9.90 7.24
N ALA A 42 3.09 10.06 7.27
CA ALA A 42 2.39 10.88 8.26
C ALA A 42 2.66 10.38 9.68
N GLU A 43 2.54 9.07 9.92
CA GLU A 43 2.86 8.44 11.21
C GLU A 43 4.33 8.64 11.60
N MET A 44 5.25 8.43 10.67
CA MET A 44 6.67 8.65 10.91
C MET A 44 7.01 10.11 11.25
N ILE A 45 6.37 11.07 10.59
CA ILE A 45 6.54 12.49 10.90
C ILE A 45 5.91 12.83 12.26
N TYR A 46 4.78 12.20 12.60
CA TYR A 46 4.12 12.35 13.89
C TYR A 46 4.93 11.70 15.04
N GLN A 47 5.68 10.62 14.75
CA GLN A 47 6.52 9.87 15.68
C GLN A 47 7.99 9.84 15.21
N PRO A 48 8.78 10.90 15.51
CA PRO A 48 10.12 11.09 14.95
C PRO A 48 11.11 9.95 15.23
N ASP A 49 10.94 9.21 16.32
CA ASP A 49 11.79 8.07 16.66
C ASP A 49 11.67 6.94 15.63
N ILE A 50 10.46 6.69 15.10
CA ILE A 50 10.25 5.70 14.04
C ILE A 50 10.93 6.15 12.75
N LEU A 51 10.75 7.43 12.37
CA LEU A 51 11.42 7.98 11.20
C LEU A 51 12.94 7.88 11.33
N TYR A 52 13.49 8.17 12.50
CA TYR A 52 14.91 8.08 12.77
C TYR A 52 15.44 6.64 12.60
N GLN A 53 14.75 5.64 13.15
CA GLN A 53 15.15 4.24 12.99
C GLN A 53 15.09 3.77 11.53
N ALA A 54 14.06 4.17 10.79
CA ALA A 54 13.96 3.89 9.36
C ALA A 54 15.10 4.56 8.56
N CYS A 55 15.43 5.81 8.88
CA CYS A 55 16.56 6.51 8.28
C CYS A 55 17.88 5.79 8.55
N LYS A 56 18.08 5.32 9.78
CA LYS A 56 19.27 4.59 10.21
C LYS A 56 19.41 3.26 9.45
N GLU A 57 18.34 2.46 9.37
CA GLU A 57 18.35 1.22 8.58
C GLU A 57 18.76 1.49 7.12
N LEU A 58 18.20 2.54 6.50
CA LEU A 58 18.53 2.90 5.12
C LEU A 58 19.99 3.34 4.95
N ASP A 59 20.51 4.14 5.86
CA ASP A 59 21.91 4.58 5.85
C ASP A 59 22.87 3.38 6.04
N GLU A 60 22.51 2.38 6.85
CA GLU A 60 23.33 1.18 7.09
C GLU A 60 23.28 0.17 5.93
N VAL A 61 22.10 -0.05 5.35
CA VAL A 61 21.90 -1.07 4.30
C VAL A 61 22.30 -0.56 2.91
N VAL A 62 21.94 0.70 2.61
CA VAL A 62 22.06 1.27 1.25
C VAL A 62 23.18 2.31 1.19
N GLY A 63 23.37 3.08 2.25
CA GLY A 63 24.29 4.22 2.29
C GLY A 63 23.72 5.47 1.62
N LYS A 64 24.62 6.43 1.33
CA LYS A 64 24.26 7.78 0.84
C LYS A 64 24.69 8.07 -0.60
N ASP A 65 25.39 7.14 -1.23
CA ASP A 65 25.96 7.33 -2.59
C ASP A 65 25.03 6.87 -3.72
N ARG A 66 23.92 6.19 -3.39
CA ARG A 66 22.91 5.73 -4.34
C ARG A 66 21.54 5.67 -3.71
N LEU A 67 20.51 5.62 -4.54
CA LEU A 67 19.14 5.38 -4.09
C LEU A 67 18.89 3.90 -3.80
N VAL A 68 17.88 3.65 -2.97
CA VAL A 68 17.32 2.31 -2.75
C VAL A 68 16.92 1.66 -4.07
N ASP A 69 17.29 0.39 -4.21
CA ASP A 69 16.92 -0.50 -5.30
C ASP A 69 16.07 -1.68 -4.79
N GLU A 70 15.36 -2.37 -5.69
CA GLU A 70 14.54 -3.53 -5.33
C GLU A 70 15.36 -4.65 -4.65
N SER A 71 16.62 -4.81 -5.07
CA SER A 71 17.55 -5.80 -4.49
C SER A 71 17.83 -5.58 -2.99
N ASP A 72 17.66 -4.35 -2.48
CA ASP A 72 17.87 -4.01 -1.07
C ASP A 72 16.70 -4.42 -0.16
N LEU A 73 15.49 -4.57 -0.72
CA LEU A 73 14.25 -4.74 0.05
C LEU A 73 14.27 -5.94 1.01
N SER A 74 15.01 -7.00 0.66
CA SER A 74 15.17 -8.17 1.52
C SER A 74 15.76 -7.81 2.88
N LYS A 75 16.58 -6.76 2.96
CA LYS A 75 17.30 -6.29 4.16
C LYS A 75 16.61 -5.14 4.89
N LEU A 76 15.66 -4.44 4.26
CA LEU A 76 14.93 -3.30 4.84
C LEU A 76 13.75 -3.74 5.72
N ASN A 77 14.04 -4.48 6.78
CA ASN A 77 13.02 -5.10 7.63
C ASN A 77 12.20 -4.08 8.43
N TYR A 78 12.83 -3.03 8.92
CA TYR A 78 12.16 -1.97 9.68
C TYR A 78 11.25 -1.14 8.77
N VAL A 79 11.73 -0.70 7.60
CA VAL A 79 10.88 0.02 6.63
C VAL A 79 9.68 -0.84 6.20
N LYS A 80 9.88 -2.14 5.91
CA LYS A 80 8.78 -3.06 5.61
C LYS A 80 7.79 -3.19 6.78
N ALA A 81 8.28 -3.22 8.02
CA ALA A 81 7.44 -3.28 9.20
C ALA A 81 6.59 -2.01 9.34
N CYS A 82 7.16 -0.83 9.11
CA CYS A 82 6.41 0.42 9.14
C CYS A 82 5.32 0.48 8.06
N VAL A 83 5.60 0.01 6.84
CA VAL A 83 4.57 -0.09 5.78
C VAL A 83 3.43 -1.01 6.24
N LYS A 84 3.76 -2.20 6.74
CA LYS A 84 2.76 -3.17 7.21
C LYS A 84 1.94 -2.61 8.37
N GLU A 85 2.57 -1.88 9.27
CA GLU A 85 1.90 -1.27 10.42
C GLU A 85 0.99 -0.12 10.01
N ALA A 86 1.41 0.72 9.08
CA ALA A 86 0.55 1.76 8.53
C ALA A 86 -0.69 1.16 7.84
N ILE A 87 -0.53 0.08 7.08
CA ILE A 87 -1.64 -0.64 6.45
C ILE A 87 -2.53 -1.33 7.51
N ARG A 88 -1.96 -1.76 8.64
CA ARG A 88 -2.71 -2.36 9.76
C ARG A 88 -3.56 -1.31 10.48
N LEU A 89 -3.00 -0.12 10.75
CA LEU A 89 -3.67 1.00 11.40
C LEU A 89 -4.72 1.64 10.48
N TYR A 90 -4.36 1.84 9.22
CA TYR A 90 -5.14 2.54 8.21
C TYR A 90 -5.41 1.65 7.00
N PRO A 91 -6.28 0.64 7.16
CA PRO A 91 -6.63 -0.23 6.05
C PRO A 91 -7.36 0.59 4.98
N THR A 92 -6.77 0.69 3.78
CA THR A 92 -7.34 1.44 2.64
C THR A 92 -8.75 0.96 2.27
N ARG A 93 -9.10 -0.27 2.67
CA ARG A 93 -10.46 -0.83 2.67
C ARG A 93 -10.67 -1.74 3.88
N PRO A 94 -11.33 -1.31 4.97
CA PRO A 94 -11.60 -2.12 6.16
C PRO A 94 -12.62 -3.22 5.88
N LEU A 95 -13.35 -3.12 4.77
CA LEU A 95 -14.28 -4.12 4.29
C LEU A 95 -13.71 -4.65 2.98
N ASN A 96 -13.19 -5.88 2.98
CA ASN A 96 -13.03 -6.61 1.74
C ASN A 96 -14.34 -6.51 0.94
N LEU A 97 -14.25 -6.34 -0.39
CA LEU A 97 -15.44 -6.23 -1.24
C LEU A 97 -16.43 -7.34 -0.90
N PRO A 98 -17.74 -7.05 -0.78
CA PRO A 98 -18.72 -8.06 -0.41
C PRO A 98 -18.57 -9.33 -1.24
N HIS A 99 -18.54 -10.47 -0.55
CA HIS A 99 -18.54 -11.78 -1.17
C HIS A 99 -19.97 -12.28 -1.29
N MET A 100 -20.17 -13.32 -2.12
CA MET A 100 -21.44 -14.01 -2.23
C MET A 100 -21.20 -15.52 -2.11
N SER A 101 -22.05 -16.20 -1.36
CA SER A 101 -21.99 -17.65 -1.23
C SER A 101 -22.38 -18.32 -2.56
N THR A 102 -21.50 -19.16 -3.09
CA THR A 102 -21.74 -19.85 -4.38
C THR A 102 -22.62 -21.10 -4.26
N LYS A 103 -22.82 -21.61 -3.04
CA LYS A 103 -23.64 -22.78 -2.70
C LYS A 103 -23.99 -22.76 -1.22
N ASP A 104 -24.98 -23.57 -0.83
CA ASP A 104 -25.26 -23.83 0.58
C ASP A 104 -24.01 -24.38 1.26
N ILE A 105 -23.61 -23.77 2.38
CA ILE A 105 -22.38 -24.11 3.09
C ILE A 105 -22.50 -23.89 4.59
N ILE A 106 -21.73 -24.65 5.38
CA ILE A 106 -21.59 -24.44 6.83
C ILE A 106 -20.21 -23.84 7.09
N VAL A 107 -20.16 -22.69 7.78
CA VAL A 107 -18.93 -22.01 8.19
C VAL A 107 -19.00 -21.73 9.69
N GLY A 108 -18.00 -22.18 10.44
CA GLY A 108 -17.97 -21.99 11.90
C GLY A 108 -19.18 -22.57 12.65
N GLY A 109 -19.84 -23.58 12.07
CA GLY A 109 -21.07 -24.17 12.61
C GLY A 109 -22.38 -23.49 12.16
N TYR A 110 -22.31 -22.37 11.44
CA TYR A 110 -23.48 -21.65 10.93
C TYR A 110 -23.78 -22.04 9.48
N PHE A 111 -25.05 -22.32 9.20
CA PHE A 111 -25.53 -22.54 7.83
C PHE A 111 -25.68 -21.21 7.09
N ILE A 112 -25.02 -21.09 5.94
CA ILE A 112 -25.06 -19.95 5.04
C ILE A 112 -25.70 -20.42 3.73
N PRO A 113 -26.93 -19.98 3.41
CA PRO A 113 -27.57 -20.31 2.15
C PRO A 113 -26.77 -19.82 0.95
N LYS A 114 -26.93 -20.49 -0.18
CA LYS A 114 -26.48 -20.01 -1.49
C LYS A 114 -27.00 -18.59 -1.76
N ASP A 115 -26.21 -17.79 -2.46
CA ASP A 115 -26.50 -16.43 -2.88
C ASP A 115 -26.59 -15.41 -1.72
N SER A 116 -26.26 -15.83 -0.48
CA SER A 116 -26.10 -14.92 0.66
C SER A 116 -24.89 -14.00 0.48
N GLU A 117 -25.07 -12.70 0.72
CA GLU A 117 -23.97 -11.75 0.84
C GLU A 117 -23.16 -12.01 2.12
N VAL A 118 -21.84 -12.06 2.00
CA VAL A 118 -20.92 -12.31 3.10
C VAL A 118 -19.89 -11.18 3.16
N LYS A 119 -19.84 -10.48 4.28
CA LYS A 119 -18.84 -9.44 4.55
C LYS A 119 -17.77 -10.02 5.48
N LEU A 120 -16.52 -9.92 5.06
CA LEU A 120 -15.38 -10.28 5.90
C LEU A 120 -14.93 -9.02 6.63
N VAL A 121 -15.20 -8.97 7.93
CA VAL A 121 -14.84 -7.85 8.79
C VAL A 121 -13.79 -8.32 9.79
N ASP A 122 -12.70 -7.58 9.92
CA ASP A 122 -11.65 -7.83 10.89
C ASP A 122 -11.65 -6.69 11.91
N HIS A 123 -12.30 -6.93 13.05
CA HIS A 123 -12.42 -5.93 14.12
C HIS A 123 -11.14 -5.77 14.94
N GLU A 124 -10.21 -6.74 14.85
CA GLU A 124 -8.96 -6.74 15.63
C GLU A 124 -7.75 -6.26 14.81
N LEU A 125 -7.97 -5.88 13.55
CA LEU A 125 -6.92 -5.48 12.61
C LEU A 125 -5.82 -6.54 12.49
N CYS A 126 -6.17 -7.82 12.65
CA CYS A 126 -5.30 -8.97 12.43
C CYS A 126 -5.18 -9.31 10.94
N MET A 127 -4.74 -8.31 10.18
CA MET A 127 -4.04 -8.37 8.89
C MET A 127 -4.61 -9.37 7.86
N MET A 128 -5.77 -9.05 7.29
CA MET A 128 -6.18 -9.53 5.94
C MET A 128 -6.20 -8.40 4.91
N SER A 129 -5.21 -7.50 4.94
CA SER A 129 -5.16 -6.29 4.09
C SER A 129 -5.19 -6.58 2.58
N PHE A 130 -4.85 -7.81 2.19
CA PHE A 130 -4.90 -8.28 0.80
C PHE A 130 -5.90 -9.42 0.56
N SER A 131 -6.80 -9.68 1.51
CA SER A 131 -7.72 -10.83 1.50
C SER A 131 -6.98 -12.19 1.42
N ALA A 132 -7.71 -13.27 1.14
CA ALA A 132 -7.18 -14.61 0.97
C ALA A 132 -8.04 -15.46 0.00
N GLY A 133 -7.49 -16.58 -0.45
CA GLY A 133 -8.19 -17.53 -1.32
C GLY A 133 -8.43 -17.00 -2.74
N ARG A 134 -9.57 -17.35 -3.35
CA ARG A 134 -9.88 -17.05 -4.76
C ARG A 134 -10.02 -15.55 -5.09
N ARG A 135 -10.13 -14.69 -4.08
CA ARG A 135 -10.25 -13.23 -4.22
C ARG A 135 -9.10 -12.48 -3.53
N VAL A 136 -7.99 -13.18 -3.24
CA VAL A 136 -6.75 -12.53 -2.79
C VAL A 136 -6.32 -11.48 -3.82
N CYS A 137 -5.81 -10.35 -3.35
CA CYS A 137 -5.34 -9.29 -4.22
C CYS A 137 -4.28 -9.85 -5.18
N PRO A 138 -4.47 -9.75 -6.51
CA PRO A 138 -3.49 -10.26 -7.47
C PRO A 138 -2.21 -9.41 -7.49
N GLY A 139 -2.28 -8.19 -6.96
CA GLY A 139 -1.18 -7.23 -6.92
C GLY A 139 -0.36 -7.22 -5.63
N VAL A 140 -0.49 -8.22 -4.73
CA VAL A 140 0.20 -8.23 -3.42
C VAL A 140 1.69 -7.95 -3.55
N VAL A 141 2.37 -8.68 -4.44
CA VAL A 141 3.83 -8.58 -4.61
C VAL A 141 4.19 -7.21 -5.17
N LEU A 142 3.58 -6.83 -6.29
CA LEU A 142 3.86 -5.55 -6.96
C LEU A 142 3.56 -4.36 -6.05
N GLY A 143 2.38 -4.33 -5.43
CA GLY A 143 1.95 -3.28 -4.54
C GLY A 143 2.86 -3.15 -3.32
N SER A 144 3.19 -4.27 -2.65
CA SER A 144 4.09 -4.24 -1.49
C SER A 144 5.50 -3.76 -1.86
N THR A 145 6.03 -4.21 -3.00
CA THR A 145 7.33 -3.76 -3.52
C THR A 145 7.30 -2.26 -3.84
N MET A 146 6.30 -1.80 -4.59
CA MET A 146 6.15 -0.39 -4.96
C MET A 146 6.03 0.51 -3.73
N THR A 147 5.11 0.20 -2.80
CA THR A 147 4.91 0.96 -1.56
C THR A 147 6.20 1.03 -0.75
N THR A 148 6.89 -0.09 -0.57
CA THR A 148 8.13 -0.13 0.22
C THR A 148 9.24 0.68 -0.43
N ILE A 149 9.45 0.57 -1.75
CA ILE A 149 10.47 1.35 -2.46
C ILE A 149 10.14 2.84 -2.42
N LEU A 150 8.89 3.22 -2.66
CA LEU A 150 8.45 4.62 -2.61
C LEU A 150 8.73 5.23 -1.24
N LEU A 151 8.27 4.58 -0.17
CA LEU A 151 8.49 5.04 1.19
C LEU A 151 9.99 5.09 1.52
N ALA A 152 10.73 4.02 1.20
CA ALA A 152 12.17 3.95 1.45
C ALA A 152 12.93 5.10 0.76
N ARG A 153 12.61 5.41 -0.49
CA ARG A 153 13.24 6.51 -1.23
C ARG A 153 12.86 7.89 -0.68
N LEU A 154 11.62 8.07 -0.23
CA LEU A 154 11.18 9.31 0.43
C LEU A 154 11.92 9.54 1.76
N ILE A 155 12.10 8.49 2.56
CA ILE A 155 12.84 8.56 3.83
C ILE A 155 14.34 8.75 3.58
N GLN A 156 14.92 7.99 2.63
CA GLN A 156 16.34 8.06 2.33
C GLN A 156 16.72 9.43 1.74
N GLY A 157 15.90 9.91 0.81
CA GLY A 157 16.18 11.11 0.04
C GLY A 157 15.91 12.40 0.81
N PHE A 158 15.01 12.42 1.79
CA PHE A 158 14.56 13.68 2.37
C PHE A 158 14.49 13.64 3.90
N ARG A 159 14.81 14.79 4.50
CA ARG A 159 14.40 15.14 5.85
C ARG A 159 13.05 15.87 5.76
N TRP A 160 12.12 15.47 6.61
CA TRP A 160 10.76 16.01 6.61
C TRP A 160 10.59 17.00 7.76
N ILE A 161 10.10 18.19 7.44
CA ILE A 161 9.85 19.26 8.40
C ILE A 161 8.36 19.60 8.37
N ILE A 162 7.72 19.57 9.54
CA ILE A 162 6.35 20.04 9.71
C ILE A 162 6.36 21.57 9.58
N ALA A 163 5.42 22.12 8.81
CA ALA A 163 5.36 23.52 8.39
C ALA A 163 5.97 24.53 9.42
N PRO A 164 6.84 25.47 9.00
CA PRO A 164 7.68 26.29 9.89
C PRO A 164 6.92 27.09 10.97
N ASN A 165 5.62 27.31 10.77
CA ASN A 165 4.82 28.24 11.57
C ASN A 165 3.97 27.54 12.65
N GLY A 166 4.09 26.22 12.84
CA GLY A 166 3.34 25.46 13.86
C GLY A 166 1.81 25.39 13.66
N LEU A 167 1.28 26.01 12.60
CA LEU A 167 -0.15 26.03 12.25
C LEU A 167 -0.68 24.69 11.73
N HIS A 168 0.19 23.84 11.20
CA HIS A 168 -0.18 22.54 10.64
C HIS A 168 0.49 21.44 11.45
N LYS A 169 -0.23 20.87 12.43
CA LYS A 169 0.16 19.57 13.01
C LYS A 169 -0.29 18.47 12.06
N VAL A 170 0.47 17.37 11.98
CA VAL A 170 0.01 16.16 11.27
C VAL A 170 -1.32 15.73 11.88
N ASN A 171 -2.33 15.60 11.03
CA ASN A 171 -3.65 15.14 11.43
C ASN A 171 -3.83 13.69 10.97
N LEU A 172 -3.83 12.77 11.92
CA LEU A 172 -4.02 11.35 11.68
C LEU A 172 -5.50 10.92 11.71
N ALA A 173 -6.44 11.87 11.62
CA ALA A 173 -7.86 11.57 11.55
C ALA A 173 -8.23 11.01 10.16
N GLU A 174 -9.06 9.98 10.17
CA GLU A 174 -9.62 9.35 8.97
C GLU A 174 -10.90 10.07 8.50
N SER A 175 -11.10 10.12 7.18
CA SER A 175 -12.38 10.49 6.57
C SER A 175 -13.35 9.31 6.55
N GLU A 176 -14.60 9.54 6.13
CA GLU A 176 -15.59 8.45 5.95
C GLU A 176 -15.14 7.41 4.92
N ASP A 177 -14.28 7.80 3.97
CA ASP A 177 -13.69 6.92 2.95
C ASP A 177 -12.36 6.27 3.39
N LEU A 178 -11.98 6.43 4.67
CA LEU A 178 -10.76 5.87 5.29
C LEU A 178 -9.46 6.39 4.66
N LEU A 179 -9.55 7.56 4.06
CA LEU A 179 -8.42 8.37 3.62
C LEU A 179 -8.04 9.35 4.72
N MET A 180 -6.89 10.01 4.62
CA MET A 180 -6.56 11.10 5.53
C MET A 180 -7.61 12.21 5.41
N ALA A 181 -8.24 12.58 6.53
CA ALA A 181 -9.27 13.63 6.56
C ALA A 181 -8.74 15.01 6.16
N LYS A 182 -7.44 15.23 6.32
CA LYS A 182 -6.72 16.42 5.84
C LYS A 182 -5.42 15.96 5.17
N PRO A 183 -5.03 16.56 4.04
CA PRO A 183 -3.81 16.17 3.34
C PRO A 183 -2.57 16.34 4.21
N LEU A 184 -1.57 15.46 4.03
CA LEU A 184 -0.27 15.63 4.66
C LEU A 184 0.46 16.86 4.08
N ILE A 185 0.68 17.87 4.91
CA ILE A 185 1.45 19.07 4.53
C ILE A 185 2.79 19.04 5.25
N ALA A 186 3.85 18.74 4.51
CA ALA A 186 5.22 18.68 5.02
C ALA A 186 6.22 19.24 3.99
N GLN A 187 7.32 19.80 4.47
CA GLN A 187 8.43 20.27 3.64
C GLN A 187 9.50 19.17 3.53
N ALA A 188 9.79 18.76 2.30
CA ALA A 188 10.89 17.85 2.00
C ALA A 188 12.19 18.65 1.82
N VAL A 189 13.23 18.30 2.60
CA VAL A 189 14.57 18.88 2.47
C VAL A 189 15.54 17.79 2.03
N PRO A 190 16.26 17.95 0.90
CA PRO A 190 17.23 16.95 0.43
C PRO A 190 18.25 16.58 1.52
N ARG A 191 18.48 15.26 1.69
CA ARG A 191 19.43 14.69 2.65
C ARG A 191 20.72 14.19 2.01
N LEU A 192 20.65 13.79 0.74
CA LEU A 192 21.75 13.19 -0.01
C LEU A 192 22.45 14.26 -0.86
N GLU A 193 23.61 13.91 -1.42
CA GLU A 193 24.32 14.77 -2.35
C GLU A 193 23.50 14.99 -3.64
N PRO A 194 23.48 16.20 -4.23
CA PRO A 194 22.69 16.51 -5.44
C PRO A 194 22.86 15.50 -6.58
N ARG A 195 24.09 14.98 -6.75
CA ARG A 195 24.44 13.97 -7.77
C ARG A 195 23.59 12.70 -7.70
N VAL A 196 23.08 12.35 -6.53
CA VAL A 196 22.30 11.12 -6.32
C VAL A 196 20.89 11.26 -6.92
N TYR A 197 20.31 12.46 -6.87
CA TYR A 197 18.98 12.73 -7.43
C TYR A 197 18.98 12.88 -8.95
N HIS A 198 20.11 13.25 -9.56
CA HIS A 198 20.20 13.47 -11.01
C HIS A 198 20.07 12.20 -11.84
N LYS A 199 20.14 11.01 -11.23
CA LYS A 199 19.86 9.73 -11.88
C LYS A 199 18.35 9.42 -12.00
N LEU A 200 17.48 10.29 -11.48
CA LEU A 200 16.01 10.14 -11.52
C LEU A 200 15.35 10.91 -12.67
N MET A 201 16.08 11.79 -13.36
CA MET A 201 15.62 12.54 -14.54
C MET A 201 16.30 11.99 -15.80
#